data_AF-A0A947GW68-F1
#
_entry.id   AF-A0A947GW68-F1
#
_cell.length_a   1.000
_cell.length_b   1.000
_cell.length_c   1.000
_cell.angle_alpha   90.00
_cell.angle_beta   90.00
_cell.angle_gamma   90.00
#
_symmetry.space_group_name_H-M   'P 1'
#
loop_
_entity.id
_entity.type
_entity.pdbx_description
1 polymer ?
#
loop_
_entity_poly.entity_id
_entity_poly.type
_entity_poly.pdbx_seq_one_letter_code
_entity_poly.pdbx_strand_id
1 'polypeptide(L)' 'QDTYARKIYSHVLAGRMRSAIQITTASSLCAMLDLLATGQLPQSGFVRQEDVRLDDFLANRFGHVYAMDELAHAA' A
#
# COMPACT_ATOMS: atom_id res chain seq x y z
N GLN A 1 12.93 14.14 -12.55
CA GLN A 1 12.73 12.75 -12.07
C GLN A 1 13.16 12.74 -10.63
N ASP A 2 12.21 12.53 -9.72
CA ASP A 2 12.49 12.49 -8.29
C ASP A 2 12.57 11.03 -7.87
N THR A 3 13.63 10.68 -7.17
CA THR A 3 13.85 9.32 -6.68
C THR A 3 13.53 9.28 -5.19
N TYR A 4 12.61 8.40 -4.82
CA TYR A 4 12.22 8.18 -3.44
C TYR A 4 12.64 6.79 -2.97
N ALA A 5 13.22 6.72 -1.77
CA ALA A 5 13.66 5.47 -1.16
C ALA A 5 13.23 5.41 0.30
N ARG A 6 12.73 4.25 0.73
CA ARG A 6 12.29 4.00 2.10
C ARG A 6 12.59 2.57 2.52
N LYS A 7 12.84 2.40 3.83
CA LYS A 7 12.89 1.09 4.49
C LYS A 7 11.55 0.82 5.18
N ILE A 8 11.02 -0.38 4.97
CA ILE A 8 9.86 -0.92 5.69
C ILE A 8 10.37 -2.14 6.46
N TYR A 9 10.06 -2.20 7.76
CA TYR A 9 10.51 -3.26 8.65
C TYR A 9 9.42 -4.30 8.88
N SER A 10 9.79 -5.44 9.45
CA SER A 10 8.81 -6.38 10.00
C SER A 10 8.09 -5.76 11.20
N HIS A 11 6.81 -6.06 11.37
CA HIS A 11 6.02 -5.58 12.49
C HIS A 11 4.93 -6.60 12.88
N VAL A 12 4.39 -6.46 14.08
CA VAL A 12 3.18 -7.19 14.50
C VAL A 12 1.99 -6.65 13.73
N LEU A 13 1.31 -7.52 12.96
CA LEU A 13 0.07 -7.20 12.27
C LEU A 13 -0.94 -8.31 12.54
N ALA A 14 -2.12 -7.94 13.05
CA ALA A 14 -3.14 -8.87 13.53
C ALA A 14 -2.58 -9.91 14.53
N GLY A 15 -1.80 -9.45 15.52
CA GLY A 15 -1.26 -10.28 16.59
C GLY A 15 -0.16 -11.25 16.20
N ARG A 16 0.38 -11.16 14.98
CA ARG A 16 1.51 -12.01 14.51
C ARG A 16 2.61 -11.15 13.90
N MET A 17 3.86 -11.51 14.18
CA MET A 17 5.00 -10.92 13.47
C MET A 17 4.92 -11.26 11.98
N ARG A 18 4.98 -10.23 11.13
CA ARG A 18 5.02 -10.35 9.67
C ARG A 18 6.30 -9.73 9.14
N SER A 19 6.91 -10.38 8.15
CA SER A 19 8.08 -9.81 7.49
C SER A 19 7.69 -8.56 6.69
N ALA A 20 8.67 -7.68 6.44
CA ALA A 20 8.44 -6.50 5.59
C ALA A 20 7.83 -6.89 4.24
N ILE A 21 8.32 -7.98 3.62
CA ILE A 21 7.81 -8.49 2.33
C ILE A 21 6.33 -8.90 2.44
N GLN A 22 5.96 -9.60 3.52
CA GLN A 22 4.56 -10.00 3.73
C GLN A 22 3.65 -8.78 3.91
N ILE A 23 4.09 -7.81 4.72
CA ILE A 23 3.33 -6.59 4.98
C ILE A 23 3.15 -5.82 3.68
N THR A 24 4.21 -5.52 2.94
CA THR A 24 4.14 -4.71 1.71
C THR A 24 3.32 -5.41 0.63
N THR A 25 3.55 -6.70 0.40
CA THR A 25 2.83 -7.46 -0.64
C THR A 25 1.34 -7.56 -0.35
N ALA A 26 0.95 -7.85 0.89
CA ALA A 26 -0.46 -7.91 1.26
C ALA A 26 -1.11 -6.53 1.16
N SER A 27 -0.41 -5.49 1.62
CA SER A 27 -0.90 -4.11 1.62
C SER A 27 -1.12 -3.56 0.22
N SER A 28 -0.19 -3.77 -0.71
CA SER A 28 -0.34 -3.31 -2.10
C SER A 28 -1.48 -4.01 -2.83
N LEU A 29 -1.62 -5.32 -2.66
CA LEU A 29 -2.74 -6.07 -3.23
C LEU A 29 -4.08 -5.58 -2.66
N CYS A 30 -4.19 -5.45 -1.33
CA CYS A 30 -5.41 -4.99 -0.69
C CYS A 30 -5.77 -3.56 -1.12
N ALA A 31 -4.79 -2.66 -1.25
CA ALA A 31 -5.04 -1.29 -1.73
C ALA A 31 -5.62 -1.30 -3.14
N MET A 32 -5.05 -2.08 -4.07
CA MET A 32 -5.56 -2.18 -5.44
C MET A 32 -6.98 -2.75 -5.50
N LEU A 33 -7.27 -3.78 -4.72
CA LEU A 33 -8.62 -4.36 -4.65
C LEU A 33 -9.64 -3.40 -4.02
N ASP A 34 -9.21 -2.60 -3.04
CA ASP A 34 -10.05 -1.62 -2.38
C ASP A 34 -10.40 -0.45 -3.30
N LEU A 35 -9.43 0.06 -4.05
CA LEU A 35 -9.67 1.08 -5.08
C LEU A 35 -10.60 0.56 -6.19
N LEU A 36 -10.46 -0.71 -6.59
CA LEU A 36 -11.39 -1.35 -7.52
C LEU A 36 -12.80 -1.44 -6.92
N ALA A 37 -12.93 -1.99 -5.71
CA ALA A 37 -14.22 -2.20 -5.05
C ALA A 37 -14.97 -0.89 -4.75
N THR A 38 -14.25 0.20 -4.53
CA THR A 38 -14.83 1.54 -4.27
C THR A 38 -15.11 2.35 -5.54
N GLY A 39 -14.84 1.80 -6.73
CA GLY A 39 -15.08 2.49 -8.00
C GLY A 39 -14.02 3.53 -8.37
N GLN A 40 -12.91 3.62 -7.63
CA GLN A 40 -11.82 4.56 -7.91
C GLN A 40 -10.93 4.09 -9.07
N LEU A 41 -10.97 2.80 -9.42
CA LEU A 41 -10.37 2.26 -10.63
C LEU A 41 -11.43 1.93 -11.69
N PRO A 42 -11.04 1.88 -12.99
CA PRO A 42 -11.90 1.36 -14.05
C PRO A 42 -12.51 0.00 -13.69
N GLN A 43 -13.83 -0.12 -13.82
CA GLN A 43 -14.59 -1.32 -13.45
C GLN A 43 -14.53 -2.44 -14.51
N SER A 44 -13.86 -2.18 -15.64
CA SER A 44 -13.70 -3.12 -16.74
C SER A 44 -12.44 -2.80 -17.53
N GLY A 45 -11.88 -3.81 -18.19
CA GLY A 45 -10.64 -3.67 -18.95
C GLY A 45 -9.40 -3.97 -18.11
N PHE A 46 -8.25 -3.53 -18.60
CA PHE A 46 -6.95 -3.77 -17.98
C PHE A 46 -6.39 -2.46 -17.43
N VAL A 47 -5.98 -2.47 -16.16
CA VAL A 47 -5.36 -1.33 -15.48
C VAL A 47 -3.91 -1.69 -15.17
N ARG A 48 -2.97 -0.87 -15.63
CA ARG A 48 -1.56 -1.04 -15.27
C ARG A 48 -1.27 -0.33 -13.95
N GLN A 49 -0.21 -0.73 -13.27
CA GLN A 49 0.14 -0.13 -11.98
C GLN A 49 0.50 1.35 -12.14
N GLU A 50 1.17 1.70 -13.23
CA GLU A 50 1.53 3.08 -13.57
C GLU A 50 0.35 3.99 -13.93
N ASP A 51 -0.82 3.40 -14.22
CA ASP A 51 -2.05 4.16 -14.49
C ASP A 51 -2.76 4.56 -13.19
N VAL A 52 -2.37 3.99 -12.05
CA VAL A 52 -2.95 4.28 -10.73
C VAL A 52 -2.29 5.53 -10.16
N ARG A 53 -3.10 6.51 -9.74
CA ARG A 53 -2.59 7.71 -9.08
C ARG A 53 -1.92 7.33 -7.76
N LEU A 54 -0.67 7.76 -7.60
CA LEU A 54 0.11 7.48 -6.39
C LEU A 54 -0.59 8.03 -5.13
N ASP A 55 -1.21 9.21 -5.22
CA ASP A 55 -1.92 9.82 -4.08
C ASP A 55 -3.10 8.95 -3.61
N ASP A 56 -3.90 8.43 -4.54
CA ASP A 56 -5.04 7.58 -4.22
C ASP A 56 -4.58 6.25 -3.59
N PHE A 57 -3.47 5.69 -4.08
CA PHE A 57 -2.84 4.51 -3.49
C PHE A 57 -2.32 4.79 -2.07
N LEU A 58 -1.59 5.89 -1.85
CA LEU A 58 -1.00 6.21 -0.54
C LEU A 58 -2.06 6.62 0.49
N ALA A 59 -3.15 7.25 0.07
CA ALA A 59 -4.29 7.60 0.93
C ALA A 59 -5.18 6.39 1.25
N ASN A 60 -5.00 5.25 0.56
CA ASN A 60 -5.78 4.06 0.80
C ASN A 60 -5.50 3.46 2.19
N ARG A 61 -6.55 2.97 2.87
CA ARG A 61 -6.46 2.34 4.19
C ARG A 61 -5.45 1.19 4.28
N PHE A 62 -5.14 0.52 3.18
CA PHE A 62 -4.10 -0.50 3.11
C PHE A 62 -2.77 0.06 2.58
N GLY A 63 -2.81 1.07 1.71
CA GLY A 63 -1.63 1.71 1.14
C GLY A 63 -0.84 2.59 2.11
N HIS A 64 -1.41 2.98 3.25
CA HIS A 64 -0.74 3.79 4.27
C HIS A 64 0.60 3.19 4.77
N VAL A 65 0.79 1.86 4.67
CA VAL A 65 2.06 1.19 4.98
C VAL A 65 3.24 1.79 4.20
N TYR A 66 2.96 2.32 3.01
CA TYR A 66 3.93 3.01 2.16
C TYR A 66 4.05 4.51 2.48
N ALA A 67 3.04 5.10 3.13
CA ALA A 67 2.91 6.53 3.44
C ALA A 67 3.71 6.97 4.68
N MET A 68 4.13 8.24 4.70
CA MET A 68 5.35 8.71 5.37
C MET A 68 5.40 8.63 6.92
N ASP A 69 4.31 8.37 7.67
CA ASP A 69 4.32 8.66 9.11
C ASP A 69 4.04 7.52 10.13
N GLU A 70 3.39 6.42 9.78
CA GLU A 70 2.76 5.61 10.85
C GLU A 70 3.64 4.49 11.45
N LEU A 71 4.61 3.93 10.72
CA LEU A 71 5.44 2.84 11.25
C LEU A 71 6.65 3.31 12.09
N ALA A 72 6.96 4.60 12.09
CA ALA A 72 8.08 5.16 12.86
C ALA A 72 7.78 5.29 14.37
N HIS A 73 6.50 5.33 14.75
CA HIS A 73 6.06 5.49 16.14
C HIS A 73 5.73 4.18 16.86
N ALA A 74 5.90 3.03 16.19
CA ALA A 74 5.61 1.71 16.75
C ALA A 74 6.89 0.91 17.11
N ALA A 75 8.06 1.54 17.03
CA ALA A 75 9.36 0.97 17.37
C ALA A 75 9.87 1.47 18.74
#